data_AF-A0A8R2NTU0-F1
#
_entry.id   AF-A0A8R2NTU0-F1
#
_cell.length_a   1.000
_cell.length_b   1.000
_cell.length_c   1.000
_cell.angle_alpha   90.00
_cell.angle_beta   90.00
_cell.angle_gamma   90.00
#
_symmetry.space_group_name_H-M   'P 1'
#
loop_
_entity.id
_entity.type
_entity.pdbx_description
1 polymer ?
#
loop_
_entity_poly.entity_id
_entity_poly.type
_entity_poly.pdbx_seq_one_letter_code
_entity_poly.pdbx_strand_id
1 'polypeptide(L)'
;MSSEENAIIAIALALSLDEKKNQKSIDYSISSGTSSSFTSEKSRCLDSPLDFISPSSSKGCQTLKAWSEKTPRKVLLRHQLKIEKEARLKAEKTILALSNQLAEFNTVDNFLSLCEQHLSPSVLTIVKSHMVCKTRNPHGYRYTNDMKQLALTIYFLGPSVYRLLKSTLSLPSVRTLRRVNSILIELKELNKS
;
A
#
# COMPACT_ATOMS: atom_id res chain seq x y z
N MET A 1 -1.71 10.19 -13.25
CA MET A 1 -1.70 9.78 -11.84
C MET A 1 -1.55 11.05 -11.04
N SER A 2 -2.58 11.40 -10.28
CA SER A 2 -2.82 12.75 -9.76
C SER A 2 -1.94 13.02 -8.54
N SER A 3 -1.46 14.26 -8.37
CA SER A 3 -0.71 14.71 -7.19
C SER A 3 -1.43 14.45 -5.87
N GLU A 4 -2.76 14.30 -5.91
CA GLU A 4 -3.61 14.03 -4.75
C GLU A 4 -3.49 12.57 -4.25
N GLU A 5 -3.24 11.62 -5.16
CA GLU A 5 -3.09 10.20 -4.82
C GLU A 5 -1.80 9.96 -4.02
N ASN A 6 -0.73 10.69 -4.36
CA ASN A 6 0.55 10.63 -3.64
C ASN A 6 0.45 11.21 -2.21
N ALA A 7 -0.39 12.24 -2.01
CA ALA A 7 -0.58 12.85 -0.69
C ALA A 7 -1.31 11.90 0.27
N ILE A 8 -2.32 11.18 -0.23
CA ILE A 8 -3.07 10.20 0.58
C ILE A 8 -2.17 9.03 1.00
N ILE A 9 -1.32 8.54 0.08
CA ILE A 9 -0.36 7.47 0.38
C ILE A 9 0.69 7.93 1.41
N ALA A 10 1.18 9.17 1.29
CA ALA A 10 2.15 9.72 2.24
C ALA A 10 1.58 9.87 3.66
N ILE A 11 0.32 10.29 3.79
CA ILE A 11 -0.36 10.40 5.09
C ILE A 11 -0.59 9.02 5.70
N ALA A 12 -1.01 8.03 4.90
CA ALA A 12 -1.21 6.66 5.37
C ALA A 12 0.10 6.01 5.87
N LEU A 13 1.23 6.26 5.20
CA LEU A 13 2.54 5.79 5.63
C LEU A 13 3.02 6.47 6.92
N ALA A 14 2.77 7.77 7.08
CA ALA A 14 3.18 8.53 8.28
C ALA A 14 2.48 8.04 9.56
N LEU A 15 1.19 7.70 9.47
CA LEU A 15 0.43 7.18 10.61
C LEU A 15 0.85 5.77 11.03
N SER A 16 1.48 5.00 10.14
CA SER A 16 1.88 3.61 10.41
C SER A 16 3.24 3.49 11.13
N LEU A 17 4.02 4.57 11.20
CA LEU A 17 5.37 4.57 11.78
C LEU A 17 5.41 4.90 13.28
N ASP A 18 4.33 5.44 13.85
CA ASP A 18 4.32 5.88 15.25
C ASP A 18 4.08 4.76 16.28
N GLU A 19 3.70 3.55 15.87
CA GLU A 19 3.35 2.46 16.80
C GLU A 19 4.51 1.54 17.22
N LYS A 20 5.77 1.75 16.77
CA LYS A 20 6.88 0.85 17.10
C LYS A 20 8.13 1.55 17.62
N LYS A 21 8.04 2.05 18.86
CA LYS A 21 9.21 2.31 19.72
C LYS A 21 9.06 1.55 21.03
N ASN A 22 9.52 0.29 21.06
CA ASN A 22 9.91 -0.32 22.32
C ASN A 22 11.02 -1.38 22.14
N GLN A 23 12.20 -0.97 22.62
CA GLN A 23 13.34 -1.73 23.15
C GLN A 23 13.93 -2.93 22.39
N LYS A 24 15.20 -2.76 21.95
CA LYS A 24 16.28 -3.76 22.11
C LYS A 24 17.64 -3.05 22.05
N SER A 25 18.31 -2.96 23.20
CA SER A 25 19.73 -2.60 23.29
C SER A 25 20.53 -3.90 23.32
N ILE A 26 21.49 -4.05 22.41
CA ILE A 26 22.58 -5.02 22.50
C ILE A 26 23.84 -4.29 22.03
N ASP A 27 24.74 -4.02 22.98
CA ASP A 27 26.08 -3.48 22.74
C ASP A 27 27.02 -4.57 22.21
N TYR A 28 27.80 -4.25 21.18
CA TYR A 28 29.05 -4.94 20.87
C TYR A 28 30.10 -3.94 20.40
N SER A 29 31.09 -3.75 21.27
CA SER A 29 32.31 -2.97 21.03
C SER A 29 33.21 -3.67 20.01
N ILE A 30 33.56 -2.98 18.93
CA ILE A 30 34.62 -3.39 17.99
C ILE A 30 35.85 -2.55 18.31
N SER A 31 36.94 -3.20 18.73
CA SER A 31 38.27 -2.58 18.81
C SER A 31 39.13 -3.04 17.64
N SER A 32 39.65 -2.05 16.92
CA SER A 32 40.57 -2.09 15.79
C SER A 32 42.04 -2.11 16.19
N GLY A 33 42.91 -2.59 15.28
CA GLY A 33 44.38 -2.46 15.32
C GLY A 33 45.09 -3.80 15.13
N THR A 34 46.17 -3.97 14.37
CA THR A 34 47.15 -3.05 13.78
C THR A 34 47.91 -3.75 12.65
N SER A 35 48.27 -2.97 11.63
CA SER A 35 49.20 -3.29 10.54
C SER A 35 50.62 -3.61 11.03
N SER A 36 51.34 -4.48 10.30
CA SER A 36 52.80 -4.38 10.22
C SER A 36 53.27 -4.62 8.79
N SER A 37 53.99 -3.63 8.28
CA SER A 37 54.74 -3.63 7.02
C SER A 37 56.18 -4.02 7.32
N PHE A 38 56.80 -4.84 6.47
CA PHE A 38 58.25 -4.88 6.32
C PHE A 38 58.63 -4.99 4.84
N THR A 39 59.66 -4.23 4.50
CA THR A 39 60.18 -3.83 3.18
C THR A 39 61.38 -4.65 2.73
N SER A 40 61.78 -4.45 1.46
CA SER A 40 63.11 -4.74 0.85
C SER A 40 63.30 -6.20 0.37
N GLU A 41 63.81 -6.54 -0.81
CA GLU A 41 64.83 -5.92 -1.67
C GLU A 41 64.61 -6.21 -3.18
N LYS A 42 65.44 -5.54 -3.98
CA LYS A 42 65.42 -5.32 -5.43
C LYS A 42 66.48 -6.19 -6.12
N SER A 43 66.15 -6.87 -7.21
CA SER A 43 67.15 -7.18 -8.25
C SER A 43 66.52 -7.24 -9.65
N ARG A 44 67.16 -6.53 -10.58
CA ARG A 44 66.85 -6.50 -12.02
C ARG A 44 67.95 -7.28 -12.73
N CYS A 45 67.61 -8.20 -13.62
CA CYS A 45 68.42 -8.67 -14.75
C CYS A 45 67.44 -9.09 -15.87
N LEU A 46 67.30 -8.30 -16.93
CA LEU A 46 67.92 -8.45 -18.26
C LEU A 46 67.08 -9.30 -19.24
N ASP A 47 66.65 -8.64 -20.32
CA ASP A 47 65.98 -9.16 -21.51
C ASP A 47 66.79 -10.27 -22.20
N SER A 48 66.11 -11.34 -22.59
CA SER A 48 66.37 -12.02 -23.87
C SER A 48 65.10 -12.75 -24.33
N PRO A 49 64.69 -12.61 -25.60
CA PRO A 49 63.43 -13.13 -26.12
C PRO A 49 63.65 -14.54 -26.69
N LEU A 50 62.95 -15.53 -26.15
CA LEU A 50 62.74 -16.80 -26.85
C LEU A 50 61.36 -17.35 -26.48
N ASP A 51 60.55 -17.49 -27.51
CA ASP A 51 59.18 -17.98 -27.47
C ASP A 51 59.10 -19.34 -26.78
N PHE A 52 58.40 -19.36 -25.64
CA PHE A 52 57.85 -20.59 -25.10
C PHE A 52 56.36 -20.37 -24.87
N ILE A 53 55.57 -21.10 -25.65
CA ILE A 53 54.11 -21.20 -25.56
C ILE A 53 53.75 -21.34 -24.08
N SER A 54 53.09 -20.34 -23.50
CA SER A 54 52.56 -20.43 -22.14
C SER A 54 51.31 -21.31 -22.19
N PRO A 55 51.34 -22.57 -21.71
CA PRO A 55 50.10 -23.28 -21.47
C PRO A 55 49.32 -22.48 -20.42
N SER A 56 48.01 -22.33 -20.65
CA SER A 56 47.05 -21.74 -19.73
C SER A 56 47.43 -22.06 -18.28
N SER A 57 47.96 -21.05 -17.57
CA SER A 57 48.28 -21.18 -16.15
C SER A 57 46.95 -21.35 -15.43
N SER A 58 46.53 -22.59 -15.25
CA SER A 58 45.45 -22.89 -14.32
C SER A 58 45.95 -22.39 -12.98
N LYS A 59 45.37 -21.28 -12.51
CA LYS A 59 45.57 -20.81 -11.14
C LYS A 59 44.85 -21.79 -10.22
N GLY A 60 45.41 -22.99 -10.12
CA GLY A 60 44.99 -24.02 -9.19
C GLY A 60 45.45 -23.62 -7.82
N CYS A 61 44.50 -23.36 -6.91
CA CYS A 61 44.83 -23.23 -5.50
C CYS A 61 45.49 -24.54 -5.03
N GLN A 62 46.62 -24.43 -4.31
CA GLN A 62 47.29 -25.56 -3.66
C GLN A 62 46.39 -26.33 -2.69
N THR A 63 45.29 -25.71 -2.23
CA THR A 63 44.33 -26.34 -1.32
C THR A 63 43.12 -26.87 -2.10
N LEU A 64 42.85 -28.17 -1.98
CA LEU A 64 41.61 -28.79 -2.46
C LEU A 64 40.40 -28.06 -1.83
N LYS A 65 39.40 -27.71 -2.65
CA LYS A 65 38.19 -26.98 -2.20
C LYS A 65 37.53 -27.63 -0.97
N ALA A 66 37.47 -28.96 -0.94
CA ALA A 66 36.92 -29.73 0.17
C ALA A 66 37.56 -29.41 1.54
N TRP A 67 38.86 -29.04 1.56
CA TRP A 67 39.60 -28.73 2.79
C TRP A 67 39.33 -27.31 3.27
N SER A 68 39.07 -26.38 2.34
CA SER A 68 38.73 -24.99 2.66
C SER A 68 37.26 -24.80 3.00
N GLU A 69 36.37 -25.65 2.49
CA GLU A 69 34.91 -25.52 2.62
C GLU A 69 34.38 -25.79 4.03
N LYS A 70 35.02 -26.69 4.78
CA LYS A 70 34.60 -27.11 6.12
C LYS A 70 35.34 -26.40 7.25
N THR A 71 35.97 -25.26 6.97
CA THR A 71 36.57 -24.45 8.03
C THR A 71 35.49 -23.99 9.03
N PRO A 72 35.74 -24.01 10.35
CA PRO A 72 34.73 -23.69 11.37
C PRO A 72 34.01 -22.35 11.11
N ARG A 73 34.77 -21.33 10.70
CA ARG A 73 34.27 -20.01 10.30
C ARG A 73 33.24 -20.09 9.15
N LYS A 74 33.54 -20.84 8.08
CA LYS A 74 32.62 -20.94 6.93
C LYS A 74 31.34 -21.70 7.27
N VAL A 75 31.41 -22.69 8.17
CA VAL A 75 30.22 -23.43 8.63
C VAL A 75 29.27 -22.49 9.37
N LEU A 76 29.78 -21.68 10.31
CA LEU A 76 28.99 -20.70 11.05
C LEU A 76 28.34 -19.67 10.12
N LEU A 77 29.10 -19.11 9.18
CA LEU A 77 28.59 -18.13 8.22
C LEU A 77 27.49 -18.71 7.33
N ARG A 78 27.64 -19.94 6.83
CA ARG A 78 26.62 -20.61 6.02
C ARG A 78 25.34 -20.88 6.83
N HIS A 79 25.49 -21.28 8.09
CA HIS A 79 24.37 -21.48 8.99
C HIS A 79 23.59 -20.18 9.22
N GLN A 80 24.29 -19.08 9.52
CA GLN A 80 23.67 -17.77 9.69
C GLN A 80 22.95 -17.29 8.43
N LEU A 81 23.59 -17.45 7.26
CA LEU A 81 23.00 -17.11 5.97
C LEU A 81 21.75 -17.95 5.68
N LYS A 82 21.73 -19.23 6.07
CA LYS A 82 20.55 -20.09 5.96
C LYS A 82 19.40 -19.57 6.83
N ILE A 83 19.67 -19.24 8.10
CA ILE A 83 18.66 -18.68 9.02
C ILE A 83 18.08 -17.38 8.45
N GLU A 84 18.94 -16.47 7.99
CA GLU A 84 18.51 -15.18 7.46
C GLU A 84 17.68 -15.33 6.19
N LYS A 85 18.07 -16.24 5.29
CA LYS A 85 17.27 -16.57 4.09
C LYS A 85 15.90 -17.14 4.46
N GLU A 86 15.83 -18.03 5.44
CA GLU A 86 14.57 -18.61 5.91
C GLU A 86 13.68 -17.55 6.57
N ALA A 87 14.25 -16.66 7.38
CA ALA A 87 13.54 -15.54 8.00
C ALA A 87 12.99 -14.59 6.93
N ARG A 88 13.80 -14.24 5.93
CA ARG A 88 13.38 -13.39 4.81
C ARG A 88 12.23 -14.02 4.02
N LEU A 89 12.34 -15.30 3.69
CA LEU A 89 11.31 -16.03 2.95
C LEU A 89 10.00 -16.16 3.74
N LYS A 90 10.07 -16.31 5.07
CA LYS A 90 8.90 -16.26 5.94
C LYS A 90 8.26 -14.87 5.94
N ALA A 91 9.06 -13.81 6.05
CA ALA A 91 8.57 -12.44 6.00
C ALA A 91 7.87 -12.13 4.67
N GLU A 92 8.50 -12.48 3.53
CA GLU A 92 7.92 -12.31 2.20
C GLU A 92 6.57 -13.05 2.07
N LYS A 93 6.48 -14.28 2.57
CA LYS A 93 5.22 -15.04 2.61
C LYS A 93 4.14 -14.35 3.45
N THR A 94 4.50 -13.81 4.61
CA THR A 94 3.54 -13.08 5.46
C THR A 94 3.06 -11.79 4.80
N ILE A 95 3.95 -11.06 4.13
CA ILE A 95 3.60 -9.84 3.39
C ILE A 95 2.61 -10.18 2.26
N LEU A 96 2.89 -11.23 1.49
CA LEU A 96 1.98 -11.68 0.43
C LEU A 96 0.63 -12.12 0.98
N ALA A 97 0.61 -12.90 2.07
CA ALA A 97 -0.63 -13.35 2.70
C ALA A 97 -1.50 -12.17 3.18
N LEU A 98 -0.89 -11.20 3.87
CA LEU A 98 -1.58 -10.00 4.34
C LEU A 98 -2.05 -9.12 3.18
N SER A 99 -1.24 -9.00 2.12
CA SER A 99 -1.62 -8.27 0.90
C SER A 99 -2.85 -8.89 0.24
N ASN A 100 -2.91 -10.22 0.17
CA ASN A 100 -4.05 -10.93 -0.41
C ASN A 100 -5.31 -10.75 0.45
N GLN A 101 -5.17 -10.87 1.78
CA GLN A 101 -6.28 -10.59 2.70
C GLN A 101 -6.79 -9.16 2.53
N LEU A 102 -5.91 -8.16 2.48
CA LEU A 102 -6.31 -6.78 2.23
C LEU A 102 -7.03 -6.62 0.89
N ALA A 103 -6.58 -7.29 -0.18
CA ALA A 103 -7.25 -7.23 -1.47
C ALA A 103 -8.67 -7.82 -1.42
N GLU A 104 -8.89 -8.90 -0.66
CA GLU A 104 -10.22 -9.49 -0.43
C GLU A 104 -11.13 -8.56 0.38
N PHE A 105 -10.60 -7.87 1.40
CA PHE A 105 -11.36 -6.92 2.22
C PHE A 105 -11.66 -5.59 1.50
N ASN A 106 -10.83 -5.15 0.55
CA ASN A 106 -10.99 -3.88 -0.18
C ASN A 106 -12.00 -3.97 -1.35
N THR A 107 -13.07 -4.76 -1.18
CA THR A 107 -14.17 -4.83 -2.14
C THR A 107 -15.23 -3.77 -1.83
N VAL A 108 -15.91 -3.28 -2.88
CA VAL A 108 -16.99 -2.29 -2.74
C VAL A 108 -18.11 -2.81 -1.85
N ASP A 109 -18.44 -4.09 -1.96
CA ASP A 109 -19.52 -4.72 -1.18
C ASP A 109 -19.17 -4.80 0.30
N ASN A 110 -17.91 -5.11 0.65
CA ASN A 110 -17.45 -5.09 2.03
C ASN A 110 -17.41 -3.67 2.62
N PHE A 111 -17.06 -2.66 1.82
CA PHE A 111 -17.18 -1.27 2.26
C PHE A 111 -18.63 -0.88 2.56
N LEU A 112 -19.56 -1.26 1.68
CA LEU A 112 -20.99 -0.98 1.86
C LEU A 112 -21.57 -1.71 3.08
N SER A 113 -21.15 -2.95 3.34
CA SER A 113 -21.60 -3.71 4.52
C SER A 113 -21.10 -3.09 5.83
N LEU A 114 -19.86 -2.60 5.87
CA LEU A 114 -19.34 -1.86 7.03
C LEU A 114 -20.10 -0.54 7.23
N CYS A 115 -20.42 0.16 6.14
CA CYS A 115 -21.24 1.36 6.20
C CYS A 115 -22.64 1.05 6.75
N GLU A 116 -23.24 -0.08 6.38
CA GLU A 116 -24.56 -0.50 6.90
C GLU A 116 -24.55 -0.78 8.41
N GLN A 117 -23.44 -1.30 8.94
CA GLN A 117 -23.31 -1.60 10.37
C GLN A 117 -23.08 -0.35 11.24
N HIS A 118 -22.40 0.66 10.71
CA HIS A 118 -21.91 1.79 11.51
C HIS A 118 -22.56 3.13 11.19
N LEU A 119 -23.24 3.28 10.05
CA LEU A 119 -23.85 4.54 9.64
C LEU A 119 -25.35 4.53 9.83
N SER A 120 -25.90 5.71 10.15
CA SER A 120 -27.35 5.89 10.13
C SER A 120 -27.90 5.74 8.70
N PRO A 121 -29.18 5.34 8.54
CA PRO A 121 -29.78 5.11 7.23
C PRO A 121 -29.64 6.31 6.27
N SER A 122 -29.82 7.53 6.78
CA SER A 122 -29.70 8.76 5.98
C SER A 122 -28.28 8.96 5.41
N VAL A 123 -27.25 8.69 6.20
CA VAL A 123 -25.85 8.81 5.77
C VAL A 123 -25.50 7.69 4.80
N LEU A 124 -25.98 6.47 5.05
CA LEU A 124 -25.81 5.35 4.14
C LEU A 124 -26.42 5.65 2.75
N THR A 125 -27.61 6.26 2.69
CA THR A 125 -28.24 6.66 1.42
C THR A 125 -27.35 7.64 0.65
N ILE A 126 -26.72 8.58 1.34
CA ILE A 126 -25.77 9.54 0.73
C ILE A 126 -24.56 8.80 0.17
N VAL A 127 -23.94 7.91 0.95
CA VAL A 127 -22.77 7.13 0.52
C VAL A 127 -23.09 6.28 -0.70
N LYS A 128 -24.20 5.52 -0.66
CA LYS A 128 -24.67 4.71 -1.80
C LYS A 128 -24.91 5.58 -3.05
N SER A 129 -25.55 6.74 -2.89
CA SER A 129 -25.77 7.67 -3.99
C SER A 129 -24.46 8.17 -4.60
N HIS A 130 -23.48 8.52 -3.76
CA HIS A 130 -22.15 8.96 -4.21
C HIS A 130 -21.43 7.87 -5.00
N MET A 131 -21.44 6.63 -4.52
CA MET A 131 -20.83 5.50 -5.24
C MET A 131 -21.45 5.29 -6.62
N VAL A 132 -22.79 5.34 -6.72
CA VAL A 132 -23.50 5.21 -8.00
C VAL A 132 -23.20 6.38 -8.92
N CYS A 133 -23.17 7.60 -8.40
CA CYS A 133 -22.97 8.82 -9.19
C CYS A 133 -21.50 8.99 -9.64
N LYS A 134 -20.52 8.53 -8.86
CA LYS A 134 -19.09 8.63 -9.20
C LYS A 134 -18.73 7.94 -10.52
N THR A 135 -19.46 6.90 -10.89
CA THR A 135 -19.25 6.16 -12.15
C THR A 135 -19.78 6.90 -13.39
N ARG A 136 -20.47 8.04 -13.21
CA ARG A 136 -21.21 8.72 -14.28
C ARG A 136 -20.89 10.21 -14.34
N ASN A 137 -21.22 10.81 -15.49
CA ASN A 137 -21.18 12.25 -15.65
C ASN A 137 -22.28 12.92 -14.81
N PRO A 138 -22.08 14.16 -14.31
CA PRO A 138 -23.06 14.89 -13.48
C PRO A 138 -24.47 15.02 -14.09
N HIS A 139 -24.58 15.10 -15.40
CA HIS A 139 -25.86 15.17 -16.11
C HIS A 139 -26.58 13.81 -16.23
N GLY A 140 -25.89 12.70 -15.94
CA GLY A 140 -26.39 11.33 -16.01
C GLY A 140 -26.69 10.70 -14.64
N TYR A 141 -26.71 11.49 -13.57
CA TYR A 141 -26.97 10.98 -12.22
C TYR A 141 -28.37 10.38 -12.11
N ARG A 142 -28.43 9.14 -11.62
CA ARG A 142 -29.67 8.41 -11.38
C ARG A 142 -29.85 8.23 -9.88
N TYR A 143 -30.73 9.05 -9.31
CA TYR A 143 -31.02 9.03 -7.89
C TYR A 143 -32.06 7.98 -7.53
N THR A 144 -31.80 7.26 -6.45
CA THR A 144 -32.79 6.39 -5.79
C THR A 144 -33.93 7.20 -5.20
N ASN A 145 -35.06 6.56 -4.89
CA ASN A 145 -36.20 7.25 -4.29
C ASN A 145 -35.85 7.84 -2.92
N ASP A 146 -35.15 7.07 -2.10
CA ASP A 146 -34.70 7.48 -0.76
C ASP A 146 -33.84 8.74 -0.82
N MET A 147 -32.92 8.82 -1.78
CA MET A 147 -32.10 10.01 -1.97
C MET A 147 -32.93 11.23 -2.40
N LYS A 148 -33.97 11.02 -3.23
CA LYS A 148 -34.90 12.10 -3.61
C LYS A 148 -35.72 12.58 -2.43
N GLN A 149 -36.18 11.66 -1.57
CA GLN A 149 -36.91 11.99 -0.34
C GLN A 149 -36.03 12.75 0.64
N LEU A 150 -34.80 12.27 0.90
CA LEU A 150 -33.82 12.96 1.74
C LEU A 150 -33.54 14.38 1.21
N ALA A 151 -33.31 14.52 -0.09
CA ALA A 151 -33.09 15.80 -0.73
C ALA A 151 -34.31 16.75 -0.61
N LEU A 152 -35.53 16.20 -0.69
CA LEU A 152 -36.76 16.96 -0.51
C LEU A 152 -36.90 17.45 0.94
N THR A 153 -36.58 16.60 1.92
CA THR A 153 -36.54 16.97 3.34
C THR A 153 -35.57 18.13 3.59
N ILE A 154 -34.36 18.07 3.03
CA ILE A 154 -33.36 19.15 3.14
C ILE A 154 -33.87 20.44 2.47
N TYR A 155 -34.55 20.32 1.33
CA TYR A 155 -35.13 21.46 0.63
C TYR A 155 -36.20 22.17 1.47
N PHE A 156 -37.07 21.40 2.14
CA PHE A 156 -38.09 21.94 3.05
C PHE A 156 -37.51 22.52 4.33
N LEU A 157 -36.37 22.00 4.81
CA LEU A 157 -35.63 22.60 5.92
C LEU A 157 -35.11 24.00 5.55
N GLY A 158 -34.67 24.18 4.31
CA GLY A 158 -34.28 25.51 3.82
C GLY A 158 -33.63 25.49 2.43
N PRO A 159 -34.11 26.30 1.46
CA PRO A 159 -33.51 26.38 0.13
C PRO A 159 -32.05 26.86 0.13
N SER A 160 -31.65 27.68 1.10
CA SER A 160 -30.26 28.13 1.25
C SER A 160 -29.34 26.98 1.69
N VAL A 161 -29.78 26.16 2.65
CA VAL A 161 -29.06 24.96 3.10
C VAL A 161 -28.94 23.96 1.96
N TYR A 162 -30.03 23.77 1.20
CA TYR A 162 -30.03 22.91 0.04
C TYR A 162 -28.99 23.33 -1.01
N ARG A 163 -28.93 24.63 -1.34
CA ARG A 163 -27.96 25.17 -2.30
C ARG A 163 -26.51 24.94 -1.85
N LEU A 164 -26.26 25.07 -0.55
CA LEU A 164 -24.94 24.82 0.05
C LEU A 164 -24.54 23.33 -0.05
N LEU A 165 -25.45 22.43 0.33
CA LEU A 165 -25.17 20.99 0.38
C LEU A 165 -25.23 20.30 -0.98
N LYS A 166 -25.76 20.97 -2.01
CA LYS A 166 -25.97 20.38 -3.33
C LYS A 166 -24.68 19.89 -3.97
N SER A 167 -23.60 20.67 -3.89
CA SER A 167 -22.32 20.33 -4.50
C SER A 167 -21.61 19.20 -3.76
N THR A 168 -21.69 19.17 -2.42
CA THR A 168 -20.97 18.20 -1.58
C THR A 168 -21.65 16.84 -1.54
N LEU A 169 -22.98 16.81 -1.48
CA LEU A 169 -23.75 15.57 -1.37
C LEU A 169 -24.28 15.06 -2.72
N SER A 170 -23.87 15.70 -3.82
CA SER A 170 -24.38 15.41 -5.18
C SER A 170 -25.91 15.34 -5.19
N LEU A 171 -26.60 16.37 -4.68
CA LEU A 171 -28.05 16.32 -4.55
C LEU A 171 -28.74 16.47 -5.92
N PRO A 172 -29.98 15.95 -6.08
CA PRO A 172 -30.82 16.20 -7.23
C PRO A 172 -30.96 17.69 -7.58
N SER A 173 -31.43 18.00 -8.79
CA SER A 173 -31.78 19.38 -9.11
C SER A 173 -33.11 19.76 -8.47
N VAL A 174 -33.34 21.05 -8.21
CA VAL A 174 -34.65 21.56 -7.76
C VAL A 174 -35.76 21.18 -8.75
N ARG A 175 -35.45 21.15 -10.06
CA ARG A 175 -36.40 20.70 -11.10
C ARG A 175 -36.79 19.22 -10.92
N THR A 176 -35.84 18.39 -10.52
CA THR A 176 -36.08 16.98 -10.17
C THR A 176 -36.99 16.88 -8.95
N LEU A 177 -36.73 17.68 -7.90
CA LEU A 177 -37.55 17.68 -6.69
C LEU A 177 -39.00 18.10 -6.95
N ARG A 178 -39.22 19.13 -7.77
CA ARG A 178 -40.59 19.57 -8.14
C ARG A 178 -41.39 18.44 -8.77
N ARG A 179 -40.79 17.69 -9.70
CA ARG A 179 -41.46 16.53 -10.33
C ARG A 179 -41.83 15.46 -9.31
N VAL A 180 -40.90 15.14 -8.39
CA VAL A 180 -41.14 14.13 -7.35
C VAL A 180 -42.27 14.58 -6.41
N ASN A 181 -42.28 15.86 -6.03
CA ASN A 181 -43.32 16.41 -5.16
C ASN A 181 -44.70 16.39 -5.81
N SER A 182 -44.81 16.74 -7.11
CA SER A 182 -46.07 16.64 -7.85
C SER A 182 -46.63 15.22 -7.87
N ILE A 183 -45.79 14.22 -8.15
CA ILE A 183 -46.18 12.80 -8.14
C ILE A 183 -46.64 12.36 -6.75
N LEU A 184 -45.94 12.80 -5.70
CA LEU A 184 -46.28 12.44 -4.32
C LEU A 184 -47.62 13.02 -3.89
N ILE A 185 -47.93 14.26 -4.30
CA ILE A 185 -49.24 14.90 -4.05
C ILE A 185 -50.35 14.11 -4.74
N GLU A 186 -50.20 13.77 -6.03
CA GLU A 186 -51.18 12.98 -6.78
C GLU A 186 -51.45 11.60 -6.14
N LEU A 187 -50.41 10.91 -5.68
CA LEU A 187 -50.57 9.60 -5.01
C LEU A 187 -51.24 9.72 -3.63
N LYS A 188 -51.03 10.82 -2.90
CA LYS A 188 -51.71 11.06 -1.62
C LYS A 188 -53.21 11.33 -1.79
N GLU A 189 -53.60 12.03 -2.86
CA GLU A 189 -55.00 12.30 -3.15
C GLU A 189 -55.76 11.03 -3.60
N LEU A 190 -55.12 10.14 -4.37
CA LEU A 190 -55.72 8.86 -4.78
C LEU A 190 -55.92 7.86 -3.64
N ASN A 191 -55.07 7.89 -2.61
CA ASN A 191 -55.13 6.98 -1.46
C ASN A 191 -56.10 7.47 -0.36
N LYS A 192 -56.80 8.57 -0.61
CA LYS A 192 -57.79 9.19 0.29
C LYS A 192 -59.24 8.92 -0.17
N SER A 193 -59.43 8.33 -1.35
CA SER A 193 -60.71 7.79 -1.84
C SER A 193 -60.83 6.31 -1.52
#